data_AF-A0A1Q3RA71-F1
#
_entry.id   AF-A0A1Q3RA71-F1
#
_cell.length_a   1.000
_cell.length_b   1.000
_cell.length_c   1.000
_cell.angle_alpha   90.00
_cell.angle_beta   90.00
_cell.angle_gamma   90.00
#
_symmetry.space_group_name_H-M   'P 1'
#
loop_
_entity.id
_entity.type
_entity.pdbx_description
1 polymer ?
#
loop_
_entity_poly.entity_id
_entity_poly.type
_entity_poly.pdbx_seq_one_letter_code
_entity_poly.pdbx_strand_id
1 'polypeptide(L)'
;MLALALGACTLPPPVQTVSPAPKLAEGSFACGGALEADTWALWQQRGLPFLRDQLIAKRLQGNGDTYALYDMQTFFDNLAALAERCQRPERMRQMADALMPVFDQLGPLPGDSAQRAWVCRGGAVCNTQNRLVNTEVMLVSAQGLGLMSHLAQMMAASSDAATRQHPFVATTAQVAAQHLLRWGDAKARADWLRNARAQPGDVKDGSSALFFTDKPLWMIDIYANLAGIDARRPVLTNAQRQALGGALRDALVFFKARITLHATPVARTGGALGADIDSGYWRLLADNRYAGYDGATPPALCAVQPDGRRKAQLQVSPRDVPVVPGLGWDISHARRLVHALAALDDNRQAIQAVYALALDVLPAQNLPQAFAAQLVGKVWNGDRQHPLFANYWSGANGWYRVAYDNGTAYCEAGRPPFGLSDSFATGGYISWARYRPVLGELGRQLYHMAQSGSGADQAFIRQYYGGLLAISADSRMLTQLMFWPSLIGA
;
A
#
# COMPACT_ATOMS: atom_id res chain seq x y z
N MET A 1 -58.75 -7.93 40.70
CA MET A 1 -58.46 -6.48 40.52
C MET A 1 -56.95 -6.30 40.51
N LEU A 2 -56.46 -5.42 39.64
CA LEU A 2 -55.06 -5.09 39.28
C LEU A 2 -54.35 -6.08 38.34
N ALA A 3 -53.70 -5.66 37.25
CA ALA A 3 -53.86 -4.56 36.29
C ALA A 3 -52.77 -4.84 35.24
N LEU A 4 -53.16 -5.01 33.96
CA LEU A 4 -52.22 -5.09 32.85
C LEU A 4 -51.59 -3.70 32.64
N ALA A 5 -50.27 -3.60 32.74
CA ALA A 5 -49.52 -2.45 32.26
C ALA A 5 -49.13 -2.67 30.79
N LEU A 6 -49.79 -1.94 29.90
CA LEU A 6 -49.43 -1.78 28.49
C LEU A 6 -48.11 -0.99 28.42
N GLY A 7 -47.02 -1.67 28.10
CA GLY A 7 -45.76 -1.04 27.72
C GLY A 7 -45.90 -0.43 26.32
N ALA A 8 -45.87 0.89 26.23
CA ALA A 8 -45.87 1.61 24.97
C ALA A 8 -44.63 1.23 24.14
N CYS A 9 -44.86 0.69 22.95
CA CYS A 9 -43.83 0.59 21.91
C CYS A 9 -43.46 2.01 21.45
N THR A 10 -42.30 2.51 21.87
CA THR A 10 -41.68 3.66 21.24
C THR A 10 -41.17 3.23 19.87
N LEU A 11 -41.80 3.75 18.81
CA LEU A 11 -41.30 3.62 17.45
C LEU A 11 -39.86 4.18 17.41
N PRO A 12 -38.92 3.51 16.72
CA PRO A 12 -37.62 4.10 16.46
C PRO A 12 -37.81 5.44 15.73
N PRO A 13 -36.98 6.45 16.00
CA PRO A 13 -37.07 7.73 15.31
C PRO A 13 -37.00 7.48 13.79
N PRO A 14 -37.75 8.24 12.98
CA PRO A 14 -37.72 8.09 11.54
C PRO A 14 -36.28 8.25 11.06
N VAL A 15 -35.81 7.25 10.29
CA VAL A 15 -34.54 7.34 9.58
C VAL A 15 -34.59 8.61 8.76
N GLN A 16 -33.77 9.61 9.14
CA GLN A 16 -33.60 10.79 8.32
C GLN A 16 -33.10 10.32 6.96
N THR A 17 -33.96 10.42 5.94
CA THR A 17 -33.55 10.30 4.55
C THR A 17 -32.60 11.45 4.27
N VAL A 18 -31.30 11.20 4.41
CA VAL A 18 -30.27 12.12 3.96
C VAL A 18 -30.46 12.22 2.45
N SER A 19 -30.88 13.40 1.97
CA SER A 19 -30.96 13.67 0.54
C SER A 19 -29.62 13.30 -0.10
N PRO A 20 -29.61 12.58 -1.23
CA PRO A 20 -28.36 12.21 -1.89
C PRO A 20 -27.56 13.48 -2.16
N ALA A 21 -26.27 13.45 -1.80
CA ALA A 21 -25.39 14.56 -2.10
C ALA A 21 -25.40 14.78 -3.63
N PRO A 22 -25.51 16.03 -4.12
CA PRO A 22 -25.46 16.30 -5.54
C PRO A 22 -24.16 15.74 -6.13
N LYS A 23 -24.24 15.12 -7.32
CA LYS A 23 -23.04 14.67 -8.03
C LYS A 23 -22.12 15.87 -8.20
N LEU A 24 -20.89 15.76 -7.69
CA LEU A 24 -19.86 16.78 -7.92
C LEU A 24 -19.63 16.96 -9.43
N ALA A 25 -19.48 18.22 -9.85
CA ALA A 25 -19.12 18.55 -11.22
C ALA A 25 -17.68 18.10 -11.53
N GLU A 26 -17.33 17.92 -12.81
CA GLU A 26 -15.99 17.44 -13.21
C GLU A 26 -14.85 18.32 -12.65
N GLY A 27 -15.04 19.64 -12.60
CA GLY A 27 -14.07 20.58 -12.02
C GLY A 27 -13.83 20.41 -10.51
N SER A 28 -14.70 19.69 -9.78
CA SER A 28 -14.53 19.43 -8.36
C SER A 28 -13.36 18.48 -8.05
N PHE A 29 -12.90 17.71 -9.05
CA PHE A 29 -11.78 16.78 -8.93
C PHE A 29 -10.45 17.39 -9.40
N ALA A 30 -10.39 18.67 -9.78
CA ALA A 30 -9.14 19.33 -10.13
C ALA A 30 -8.39 19.81 -8.87
N CYS A 31 -7.08 20.08 -9.00
CA CYS A 31 -6.38 20.87 -7.98
C CYS A 31 -7.03 22.27 -7.87
N GLY A 32 -7.31 22.71 -6.65
CA GLY A 32 -8.11 23.89 -6.31
C GLY A 32 -9.62 23.62 -6.26
N GLY A 33 -10.06 22.41 -6.59
CA GLY A 33 -11.47 22.01 -6.58
C GLY A 33 -12.02 21.67 -5.19
N ALA A 34 -13.33 21.45 -5.13
CA ALA A 34 -14.05 21.17 -3.88
C ALA A 34 -13.53 19.93 -3.15
N LEU A 35 -13.20 18.85 -3.87
CA LEU A 35 -12.72 17.62 -3.23
C LEU A 35 -11.33 17.81 -2.60
N GLU A 36 -10.47 18.66 -3.19
CA GLU A 36 -9.19 19.01 -2.56
C GLU A 36 -9.41 19.78 -1.26
N ALA A 37 -10.32 20.76 -1.27
CA ALA A 37 -10.67 21.50 -0.06
C ALA A 37 -11.21 20.58 1.05
N ASP A 38 -12.11 19.66 0.71
CA ASP A 38 -12.66 18.68 1.65
C ASP A 38 -11.60 17.73 2.19
N THR A 39 -10.67 17.29 1.33
CA THR A 39 -9.54 16.43 1.72
C THR A 39 -8.64 17.14 2.73
N TRP A 40 -8.26 18.39 2.48
CA TRP A 40 -7.42 19.14 3.40
C TRP A 40 -8.16 19.51 4.69
N ALA A 41 -9.47 19.77 4.64
CA ALA A 41 -10.28 19.97 5.84
C ALA A 41 -10.31 18.71 6.71
N LEU A 42 -10.54 17.54 6.11
CA LEU A 42 -10.51 16.25 6.81
C LEU A 42 -9.13 15.96 7.41
N TRP A 43 -8.06 16.26 6.67
CA TRP A 43 -6.69 16.18 7.16
C TRP A 43 -6.47 17.09 8.38
N GLN A 44 -6.85 18.37 8.33
CA GLN A 44 -6.66 19.28 9.46
C GLN A 44 -7.44 18.84 10.70
N GLN A 45 -8.71 18.51 10.52
CA GLN A 45 -9.61 18.26 11.63
C GLN A 45 -9.35 16.92 12.31
N ARG A 46 -8.90 15.90 11.55
CA ARG A 46 -8.86 14.52 12.04
C ARG A 46 -7.61 13.75 11.63
N GLY A 47 -7.14 13.89 10.40
CA GLY A 47 -5.97 13.15 9.91
C GLY A 47 -4.67 13.51 10.64
N LEU A 48 -4.37 14.81 10.76
CA LEU A 48 -3.16 15.31 11.42
C LEU A 48 -3.15 14.99 12.93
N PRO A 49 -4.25 15.21 13.69
CA PRO A 49 -4.35 14.73 15.07
C PRO A 49 -4.16 13.20 15.17
N PHE A 50 -4.75 12.42 14.26
CA PHE A 50 -4.58 10.97 14.29
C PHE A 50 -3.12 10.54 14.08
N LEU A 51 -2.43 11.13 13.10
CA LEU A 51 -1.01 10.88 12.87
C LEU A 51 -0.18 11.20 14.12
N ARG A 52 -0.34 12.42 14.67
CA ARG A 52 0.45 12.90 15.80
C ARG A 52 0.15 12.16 17.09
N ASP A 53 -1.12 12.04 17.44
CA ASP A 53 -1.52 11.62 18.77
C ASP A 53 -1.68 10.10 18.85
N GLN A 54 -2.26 9.47 17.83
CA GLN A 54 -2.51 8.03 17.84
C GLN A 54 -1.33 7.23 17.32
N LEU A 55 -0.82 7.54 16.12
CA LEU A 55 0.26 6.75 15.52
C LEU A 55 1.62 7.05 16.14
N ILE A 56 1.96 8.34 16.30
CA ILE A 56 3.30 8.72 16.80
C ILE A 56 3.34 8.70 18.33
N ALA A 57 2.60 9.59 19.00
CA ALA A 57 2.73 9.75 20.46
C ALA A 57 2.30 8.50 21.22
N LYS A 58 1.10 7.97 20.94
CA LYS A 58 0.59 6.80 21.67
C LYS A 58 1.24 5.50 21.24
N ARG A 59 1.24 5.19 19.94
CA ARG A 59 1.69 3.87 19.47
C ARG A 59 3.21 3.77 19.36
N LEU A 60 3.83 4.60 18.51
CA LEU A 60 5.27 4.49 18.26
C LEU A 60 6.08 4.83 19.52
N GLN A 61 5.82 5.98 20.15
CA GLN A 61 6.59 6.46 21.31
C GLN A 61 6.12 5.82 22.62
N GLY A 62 4.82 5.86 22.90
CA GLY A 62 4.26 5.37 24.17
C GLY A 62 4.31 3.85 24.32
N ASN A 63 3.95 3.11 23.27
CA ASN A 63 3.89 1.64 23.33
C ASN A 63 5.12 0.96 22.73
N GLY A 64 5.96 1.68 21.96
CA GLY A 64 7.06 1.07 21.22
C GLY A 64 6.61 0.24 20.01
N ASP A 65 5.42 0.54 19.48
CA ASP A 65 4.80 -0.20 18.38
C ASP A 65 5.27 0.32 17.03
N THR A 66 6.31 -0.31 16.48
CA THR A 66 6.88 0.10 15.20
C THR A 66 5.90 -0.08 14.03
N TYR A 67 4.86 -0.92 14.14
CA TYR A 67 3.83 -1.05 13.09
C TYR A 67 3.09 0.25 12.81
N ALA A 68 3.16 1.23 13.71
CA ALA A 68 2.71 2.59 13.40
C ALA A 68 3.35 3.13 12.11
N LEU A 69 4.61 2.78 11.78
CA LEU A 69 5.28 3.20 10.53
C LEU A 69 4.60 2.60 9.27
N TYR A 70 4.18 1.34 9.35
CA TYR A 70 3.42 0.66 8.29
C TYR A 70 2.09 1.37 8.05
N ASP A 71 1.41 1.73 9.14
CA ASP A 71 0.12 2.40 9.09
C ASP A 71 0.26 3.85 8.60
N MET A 72 1.31 4.57 9.00
CA MET A 72 1.61 5.91 8.50
C MET A 72 1.77 5.91 6.98
N GLN A 73 2.60 5.01 6.44
CA GLN A 73 2.75 4.86 4.99
C GLN A 73 1.41 4.51 4.35
N THR A 74 0.74 3.47 4.84
CA THR A 74 -0.52 3.00 4.27
C THR A 74 -1.56 4.12 4.18
N PHE A 75 -1.74 4.92 5.23
CA PHE A 75 -2.80 5.92 5.30
C PHE A 75 -2.48 7.24 4.60
N PHE A 76 -1.21 7.66 4.54
CA PHE A 76 -0.87 9.03 4.18
C PHE A 76 -0.02 9.18 2.91
N ASP A 77 0.40 8.10 2.25
CA ASP A 77 1.19 8.19 1.02
C ASP A 77 0.45 8.92 -0.12
N ASN A 78 -0.81 8.56 -0.36
CA ASN A 78 -1.62 9.22 -1.38
C ASN A 78 -1.86 10.71 -1.06
N LEU A 79 -1.92 11.06 0.23
CA LEU A 79 -2.05 12.44 0.69
C LEU A 79 -0.75 13.23 0.45
N ALA A 80 0.41 12.61 0.68
CA ALA A 80 1.72 13.18 0.36
C ALA A 80 1.86 13.44 -1.16
N ALA A 81 1.48 12.45 -1.98
CA ALA A 81 1.46 12.58 -3.44
C ALA A 81 0.50 13.67 -3.94
N LEU A 82 -0.64 13.89 -3.26
CA LEU A 82 -1.54 15.02 -3.56
C LEU A 82 -0.86 16.37 -3.32
N ALA A 83 -0.12 16.51 -2.21
CA ALA A 83 0.56 17.77 -1.90
C ALA A 83 1.57 18.16 -2.99
N GLU A 84 2.30 17.19 -3.55
CA GLU A 84 3.17 17.44 -4.71
C GLU A 84 2.38 17.74 -5.98
N ARG A 85 1.43 16.88 -6.33
CA ARG A 85 0.67 17.03 -7.57
C ARG A 85 -0.05 18.39 -7.65
N CYS A 86 -0.58 18.88 -6.53
CA CYS A 86 -1.21 20.19 -6.45
C CYS A 86 -0.29 21.31 -5.96
N GLN A 87 1.02 21.09 -5.82
CA GLN A 87 2.01 22.10 -5.44
C GLN A 87 1.65 22.84 -4.14
N ARG A 88 1.51 22.09 -3.04
CA ARG A 88 1.14 22.56 -1.70
C ARG A 88 2.34 22.49 -0.73
N PRO A 89 3.35 23.36 -0.87
CA PRO A 89 4.56 23.33 -0.03
C PRO A 89 4.25 23.44 1.47
N GLU A 90 3.21 24.19 1.84
CA GLU A 90 2.73 24.31 3.23
C GLU A 90 2.21 22.99 3.79
N ARG A 91 1.54 22.17 2.97
CA ARG A 91 1.08 20.83 3.38
C ARG A 91 2.23 19.86 3.52
N MET A 92 3.23 19.95 2.64
CA MET A 92 4.46 19.16 2.76
C MET A 92 5.18 19.44 4.09
N ARG A 93 5.39 20.73 4.42
CA ARG A 93 6.00 21.11 5.71
C ARG A 93 5.19 20.60 6.90
N GLN A 94 3.87 20.75 6.87
CA GLN A 94 3.02 20.28 7.96
C GLN A 94 3.11 18.76 8.19
N MET A 95 3.15 17.97 7.11
CA MET A 95 3.38 16.51 7.22
C MET A 95 4.78 16.20 7.73
N ALA A 96 5.79 16.92 7.26
CA ALA A 96 7.18 16.76 7.69
C ALA A 96 7.36 17.07 9.19
N ASP A 97 6.78 18.16 9.67
CA ASP A 97 6.77 18.53 11.09
C ASP A 97 6.11 17.45 11.95
N ALA A 98 4.99 16.90 11.49
CA ALA A 98 4.31 15.82 12.19
C ALA A 98 5.14 14.54 12.23
N LEU A 99 5.92 14.24 11.19
CA LEU A 99 6.73 13.02 11.07
C LEU A 99 8.12 13.14 11.71
N MET A 100 8.65 14.35 11.95
CA MET A 100 9.99 14.51 12.56
C MET A 100 10.22 13.70 13.84
N PRO A 101 9.26 13.60 14.79
CA PRO A 101 9.46 12.82 16.02
C PRO A 101 9.61 11.30 15.81
N VAL A 102 9.34 10.79 14.60
CA VAL A 102 9.60 9.39 14.24
C VAL A 102 11.10 9.07 14.29
N PHE A 103 11.97 10.02 13.92
CA PHE A 103 13.42 9.82 13.92
C PHE A 103 14.01 9.73 15.34
N ASP A 104 13.35 10.33 16.33
CA ASP A 104 13.76 10.25 17.73
C ASP A 104 13.64 8.81 18.29
N GLN A 105 12.84 7.97 17.62
CA GLN A 105 12.61 6.57 18.00
C GLN A 105 13.60 5.59 17.37
N LEU A 106 14.61 6.08 16.64
CA LEU A 106 15.73 5.27 16.20
C LEU A 106 16.59 4.87 17.41
N GLY A 107 16.62 3.60 17.76
CA GLY A 107 17.44 3.07 18.86
C GLY A 107 18.62 2.23 18.35
N PRO A 108 19.54 1.79 19.23
CA PRO A 108 20.58 0.82 18.89
C PRO A 108 19.97 -0.46 18.32
N LEU A 109 20.51 -0.96 17.21
CA LEU A 109 20.09 -2.22 16.62
C LEU A 109 20.52 -3.38 17.53
N PRO A 110 19.61 -4.32 17.86
CA PRO A 110 19.97 -5.49 18.65
C PRO A 110 21.04 -6.32 17.94
N GLY A 111 22.16 -6.56 18.63
CA GLY A 111 23.32 -7.27 18.08
C GLY A 111 24.38 -6.37 17.42
N ASP A 112 24.07 -5.09 17.16
CA ASP A 112 25.04 -4.10 16.64
C ASP A 112 24.68 -2.69 17.12
N SER A 113 25.25 -2.28 18.26
CA SER A 113 24.96 -0.98 18.87
C SER A 113 25.52 0.22 18.08
N ALA A 114 26.39 -0.01 17.09
CA ALA A 114 26.90 1.07 16.23
C ALA A 114 25.86 1.49 15.19
N GLN A 115 24.86 0.65 14.92
CA GLN A 115 23.80 0.90 13.96
C GLN A 115 22.50 1.28 14.67
N ARG A 116 21.68 2.11 14.02
CA ARG A 116 20.38 2.54 14.54
C ARG A 116 19.23 2.03 13.66
N ALA A 117 18.12 1.69 14.30
CA ALA A 117 16.90 1.21 13.64
C ALA A 117 15.66 1.52 14.47
N TRP A 118 14.48 1.44 13.87
CA TRP A 118 13.22 1.40 14.61
C TRP A 118 13.04 -0.02 15.15
N VAL A 119 13.31 -0.18 16.44
CA VAL A 119 13.23 -1.47 17.13
C VAL A 119 11.87 -1.61 17.78
N CYS A 120 11.19 -2.71 17.46
CA CYS A 120 9.92 -3.10 18.03
C CYS A 120 10.08 -3.32 19.55
N ARG A 121 9.41 -2.53 20.40
CA ARG A 121 9.52 -2.66 21.88
C ARG A 121 8.24 -3.10 22.57
N GLY A 122 7.08 -2.95 21.93
CA GLY A 122 5.81 -3.37 22.50
C GLY A 122 4.61 -2.90 21.67
N GLY A 123 3.41 -3.35 22.04
CA GLY A 123 2.17 -2.98 21.37
C GLY A 123 1.28 -4.17 21.05
N ALA A 124 0.17 -3.90 20.36
CA ALA A 124 -0.79 -4.96 20.00
C ALA A 124 -0.19 -5.95 19.00
N VAL A 125 0.57 -5.46 18.02
CA VAL A 125 1.23 -6.29 17.02
C VAL A 125 2.67 -6.60 17.43
N CYS A 126 3.42 -5.63 17.92
CA CYS A 126 4.77 -5.88 18.43
C CYS A 126 4.74 -6.59 19.80
N ASN A 127 4.70 -7.92 19.82
CA ASN A 127 4.57 -8.66 21.06
C ASN A 127 5.44 -9.92 21.11
N THR A 128 5.43 -10.60 22.27
CA THR A 128 6.25 -11.81 22.49
C THR A 128 5.69 -13.04 21.79
N GLN A 129 4.37 -13.08 21.53
CA GLN A 129 3.71 -14.21 20.89
C GLN A 129 4.16 -14.36 19.44
N ASN A 130 4.30 -13.25 18.71
CA ASN A 130 4.82 -13.24 17.34
C ASN A 130 6.33 -13.01 17.23
N ARG A 131 7.04 -12.98 18.37
CA ARG A 131 8.52 -12.91 18.45
C ARG A 131 9.13 -11.67 17.80
N LEU A 132 8.42 -10.55 17.78
CA LEU A 132 8.90 -9.32 17.15
C LEU A 132 9.59 -8.36 18.14
N VAL A 133 9.33 -8.48 19.44
CA VAL A 133 9.97 -7.64 20.47
C VAL A 133 11.49 -7.75 20.39
N ASN A 134 12.17 -6.61 20.48
CA ASN A 134 13.62 -6.45 20.33
C ASN A 134 14.15 -6.89 18.95
N THR A 135 13.37 -6.67 17.91
CA THR A 135 13.82 -6.83 16.52
C THR A 135 13.46 -5.60 15.70
N GLU A 136 14.21 -5.33 14.63
CA GLU A 136 13.72 -4.46 13.57
C GLU A 136 12.81 -5.29 12.65
N VAL A 137 11.54 -4.87 12.55
CA VAL A 137 10.66 -5.39 11.51
C VAL A 137 10.95 -4.63 10.21
N MET A 138 11.96 -5.08 9.47
CA MET A 138 12.51 -4.35 8.31
C MET A 138 11.45 -3.83 7.33
N LEU A 139 10.40 -4.63 7.03
CA LEU A 139 9.34 -4.19 6.11
C LEU A 139 8.62 -2.93 6.62
N VAL A 140 8.34 -2.89 7.91
CA VAL A 140 7.65 -1.78 8.57
C VAL A 140 8.55 -0.53 8.58
N SER A 141 9.85 -0.69 8.87
CA SER A 141 10.84 0.38 8.73
C SER A 141 10.91 0.91 7.30
N ALA A 142 10.98 0.01 6.30
CA ALA A 142 11.09 0.37 4.90
C ALA A 142 9.84 1.10 4.38
N GLN A 143 8.65 0.72 4.82
CA GLN A 143 7.42 1.43 4.46
C GLN A 143 7.37 2.85 5.03
N GLY A 144 7.59 3.02 6.33
CA GLY A 144 7.63 4.35 6.93
C GLY A 144 8.70 5.24 6.29
N LEU A 145 9.88 4.67 6.05
CA LEU A 145 10.98 5.38 5.38
C LEU A 145 10.71 5.66 3.91
N GLY A 146 9.95 4.82 3.20
CA GLY A 146 9.45 5.07 1.85
C GLY A 146 8.66 6.38 1.78
N LEU A 147 7.59 6.48 2.59
CA LEU A 147 6.79 7.70 2.74
C LEU A 147 7.66 8.93 3.06
N MET A 148 8.53 8.80 4.07
CA MET A 148 9.38 9.93 4.48
C MET A 148 10.36 10.33 3.38
N SER A 149 10.94 9.37 2.66
CA SER A 149 11.89 9.61 1.56
C SER A 149 11.22 10.27 0.37
N HIS A 150 10.00 9.86 0.02
CA HIS A 150 9.19 10.51 -1.00
C HIS A 150 8.89 11.96 -0.58
N LEU A 151 8.40 12.19 0.63
CA LEU A 151 8.15 13.54 1.16
C LEU A 151 9.40 14.42 1.15
N ALA A 152 10.53 13.90 1.62
CA ALA A 152 11.79 14.62 1.62
C ALA A 152 12.29 14.96 0.21
N GLN A 153 12.11 14.05 -0.76
CA GLN A 153 12.46 14.29 -2.16
C GLN A 153 11.59 15.41 -2.75
N MET A 154 10.27 15.37 -2.53
CA MET A 154 9.34 16.39 -3.02
C MET A 154 9.68 17.76 -2.44
N MET A 155 9.98 17.79 -1.14
CA MET A 155 10.40 19.00 -0.44
C MET A 155 11.72 19.55 -0.99
N ALA A 156 12.71 18.69 -1.27
CA ALA A 156 13.99 19.08 -1.87
C ALA A 156 13.82 19.68 -3.28
N ALA A 157 12.80 19.22 -4.02
CA ALA A 157 12.46 19.71 -5.36
C ALA A 157 11.61 20.99 -5.38
N SER A 158 11.04 21.39 -4.24
CA SER A 158 10.09 22.51 -4.14
C SER A 158 10.69 23.83 -4.63
N SER A 159 9.88 24.69 -5.25
CA SER A 159 10.29 26.06 -5.58
C SER A 159 10.39 26.95 -4.32
N ASP A 160 9.68 26.59 -3.24
CA ASP A 160 9.63 27.32 -1.99
C ASP A 160 10.86 27.02 -1.09
N ALA A 161 11.58 28.08 -0.72
CA ALA A 161 12.85 27.96 0.01
C ALA A 161 12.67 27.37 1.42
N ALA A 162 11.60 27.73 2.13
CA ALA A 162 11.33 27.22 3.49
C ALA A 162 11.08 25.70 3.48
N THR A 163 10.42 25.20 2.44
CA THR A 163 10.20 23.77 2.22
C THR A 163 11.51 23.07 1.86
N ARG A 164 12.28 23.60 0.91
CA ARG A 164 13.56 23.01 0.49
C ARG A 164 14.58 22.91 1.63
N GLN A 165 14.62 23.91 2.49
CA GLN A 165 15.59 24.03 3.58
C GLN A 165 15.14 23.33 4.87
N HIS A 166 13.93 22.75 4.88
CA HIS A 166 13.39 22.10 6.06
C HIS A 166 14.32 20.99 6.59
N PRO A 167 14.56 20.90 7.92
CA PRO A 167 15.47 19.90 8.49
C PRO A 167 15.11 18.45 8.14
N PHE A 168 13.82 18.17 7.97
CA PHE A 168 13.30 16.85 7.56
C PHE A 168 13.99 16.29 6.32
N VAL A 169 14.36 17.14 5.35
CA VAL A 169 15.04 16.69 4.11
C VAL A 169 16.39 16.06 4.43
N ALA A 170 17.22 16.74 5.22
CA ALA A 170 18.56 16.27 5.57
C ALA A 170 18.50 15.04 6.50
N THR A 171 17.64 15.07 7.51
CA THR A 171 17.46 13.96 8.44
C THR A 171 17.02 12.69 7.73
N THR A 172 16.01 12.80 6.86
CA THR A 172 15.50 11.66 6.09
C THR A 172 16.58 11.09 5.18
N ALA A 173 17.34 11.94 4.47
CA ALA A 173 18.37 11.46 3.56
C ALA A 173 19.50 10.73 4.30
N GLN A 174 19.91 11.22 5.47
CA GLN A 174 20.91 10.55 6.30
C GLN A 174 20.41 9.20 6.81
N VAL A 175 19.18 9.13 7.33
CA VAL A 175 18.57 7.89 7.83
C VAL A 175 18.36 6.89 6.69
N ALA A 176 17.93 7.36 5.51
CA ALA A 176 17.78 6.54 4.32
C ALA A 176 19.11 5.92 3.88
N ALA A 177 20.18 6.72 3.80
CA ALA A 177 21.50 6.23 3.44
C ALA A 177 22.00 5.16 4.43
N GLN A 178 21.85 5.40 5.73
CA GLN A 178 22.25 4.44 6.77
C GLN A 178 21.50 3.10 6.65
N HIS A 179 20.18 3.14 6.50
CA HIS A 179 19.36 1.93 6.38
C HIS A 179 19.65 1.18 5.08
N LEU A 180 19.77 1.89 3.95
CA LEU A 180 20.03 1.26 2.65
C LEU A 180 21.43 0.63 2.55
N LEU A 181 22.45 1.20 3.20
CA LEU A 181 23.78 0.58 3.28
C LEU A 181 23.74 -0.71 4.09
N ARG A 182 22.95 -0.74 5.17
CA ARG A 182 22.78 -1.92 6.05
C ARG A 182 21.91 -3.00 5.41
N TRP A 183 20.79 -2.62 4.80
CA TRP A 183 19.84 -3.55 4.18
C TRP A 183 20.31 -4.06 2.81
N GLY A 184 21.06 -3.25 2.07
CA GLY A 184 21.63 -3.57 0.76
C GLY A 184 23.07 -4.08 0.84
N ASP A 185 23.40 -4.84 1.89
CA ASP A 185 24.74 -5.37 2.12
C ASP A 185 25.15 -6.42 1.07
N ALA A 186 26.37 -6.95 1.19
CA ALA A 186 26.88 -7.96 0.27
C ALA A 186 26.01 -9.23 0.21
N LYS A 187 25.41 -9.62 1.35
CA LYS A 187 24.56 -10.81 1.43
C LYS A 187 23.22 -10.58 0.71
N ALA A 188 22.54 -9.48 0.99
CA ALA A 188 21.27 -9.13 0.36
C ALA A 188 21.44 -9.04 -1.16
N ARG A 189 22.52 -8.41 -1.63
CA ARG A 189 22.83 -8.29 -3.06
C ARG A 189 23.09 -9.64 -3.72
N ALA A 190 23.87 -10.52 -3.07
CA ALA A 190 24.07 -11.88 -3.55
C ALA A 190 22.75 -12.68 -3.60
N ASP A 191 21.88 -12.49 -2.60
CA ASP A 191 20.56 -13.12 -2.54
C ASP A 191 19.65 -12.63 -3.68
N TRP A 192 19.62 -11.31 -3.98
CA TRP A 192 18.87 -10.76 -5.11
C TRP A 192 19.36 -11.29 -6.46
N LEU A 193 20.67 -11.29 -6.70
CA LEU A 193 21.24 -11.79 -7.97
C LEU A 193 20.99 -13.29 -8.17
N ARG A 194 21.06 -14.08 -7.08
CA ARG A 194 20.69 -15.50 -7.13
C ARG A 194 19.20 -15.66 -7.42
N ASN A 195 18.35 -14.95 -6.69
CA ASN A 195 16.90 -15.06 -6.85
C ASN A 195 16.44 -14.59 -8.24
N ALA A 196 17.08 -13.58 -8.82
CA ALA A 196 16.81 -13.11 -10.18
C ALA A 196 16.98 -14.19 -11.25
N ARG A 197 17.78 -15.23 -10.99
CA ARG A 197 17.99 -16.36 -11.91
C ARG A 197 17.03 -17.52 -11.68
N ALA A 198 16.42 -17.59 -10.50
CA ALA A 198 15.46 -18.64 -10.16
C ALA A 198 14.20 -18.52 -11.00
N GLN A 199 13.57 -19.65 -11.32
CA GLN A 199 12.34 -19.78 -12.08
C GLN A 199 11.17 -20.18 -11.17
N PRO A 200 9.90 -20.01 -11.61
CA PRO A 200 8.74 -20.46 -10.81
C PRO A 200 8.84 -21.94 -10.43
N GLY A 201 9.41 -22.79 -11.29
CA GLY A 201 9.61 -24.22 -11.04
C GLY A 201 10.49 -24.54 -9.82
N ASP A 202 11.34 -23.61 -9.39
CA ASP A 202 12.26 -23.81 -8.26
C ASP A 202 11.59 -23.62 -6.89
N VAL A 203 10.39 -23.03 -6.87
CA VAL A 203 9.64 -22.75 -5.64
C VAL A 203 9.21 -24.05 -4.96
N LYS A 204 9.53 -24.18 -3.68
CA LYS A 204 9.10 -25.28 -2.82
C LYS A 204 7.79 -24.93 -2.12
N ASP A 205 6.97 -25.94 -1.87
CA ASP A 205 5.72 -25.81 -1.12
C ASP A 205 5.95 -25.12 0.24
N GLY A 206 5.14 -24.12 0.56
CA GLY A 206 5.20 -23.39 1.83
C GLY A 206 6.41 -22.47 2.00
N SER A 207 7.28 -22.34 0.99
CA SER A 207 8.47 -21.51 1.06
C SER A 207 8.32 -20.20 0.29
N SER A 208 8.70 -19.09 0.93
CA SER A 208 8.76 -17.75 0.32
C SER A 208 10.18 -17.31 -0.04
N ALA A 209 11.18 -18.21 0.05
CA ALA A 209 12.60 -17.86 -0.06
C ALA A 209 13.02 -17.24 -1.41
N LEU A 210 12.24 -17.50 -2.47
CA LEU A 210 12.53 -17.04 -3.84
C LEU A 210 11.65 -15.85 -4.27
N PHE A 211 10.73 -15.39 -3.43
CA PHE A 211 9.76 -14.37 -3.83
C PHE A 211 10.43 -13.01 -4.00
N PHE A 212 9.95 -12.25 -4.98
CA PHE A 212 10.07 -10.81 -4.95
C PHE A 212 9.00 -10.27 -4.01
N THR A 213 9.43 -9.69 -2.89
CA THR A 213 8.53 -9.22 -1.83
C THR A 213 8.51 -7.69 -1.75
N ASP A 214 7.67 -7.14 -0.88
CA ASP A 214 7.61 -5.71 -0.60
C ASP A 214 8.96 -5.09 -0.20
N LYS A 215 9.83 -5.85 0.48
CA LYS A 215 11.09 -5.32 1.03
C LYS A 215 12.02 -4.76 -0.06
N PRO A 216 12.46 -5.53 -1.07
CA PRO A 216 13.27 -4.98 -2.15
C PRO A 216 12.54 -3.90 -2.95
N LEU A 217 11.21 -3.96 -3.08
CA LEU A 217 10.45 -2.90 -3.78
C LEU A 217 10.53 -1.56 -3.05
N TRP A 218 10.32 -1.55 -1.73
CA TRP A 218 10.46 -0.33 -0.92
C TRP A 218 11.91 0.17 -0.86
N MET A 219 12.90 -0.72 -0.89
CA MET A 219 14.28 -0.29 -1.01
C MET A 219 14.54 0.44 -2.33
N ILE A 220 14.02 -0.07 -3.46
CA ILE A 220 14.11 0.58 -4.77
C ILE A 220 13.50 1.99 -4.73
N ASP A 221 12.33 2.13 -4.12
CA ASP A 221 11.67 3.42 -3.89
C ASP A 221 12.58 4.40 -3.11
N ILE A 222 13.09 3.97 -1.95
CA ILE A 222 13.95 4.81 -1.09
C ILE A 222 15.26 5.16 -1.81
N TYR A 223 15.89 4.22 -2.54
CA TYR A 223 17.09 4.50 -3.32
C TYR A 223 16.84 5.60 -4.36
N ALA A 224 15.70 5.53 -5.07
CA ALA A 224 15.31 6.49 -6.09
C ALA A 224 15.07 7.88 -5.48
N ASN A 225 14.29 7.95 -4.40
CA ASN A 225 14.03 9.20 -3.68
C ASN A 225 15.31 9.81 -3.10
N LEU A 226 16.20 8.98 -2.52
CA LEU A 226 17.49 9.43 -2.00
C LEU A 226 18.39 10.03 -3.10
N ALA A 227 18.40 9.44 -4.30
CA ALA A 227 19.12 10.03 -5.43
C ALA A 227 18.55 11.40 -5.79
N GLY A 228 17.21 11.54 -5.81
CA GLY A 228 16.53 12.81 -6.02
C GLY A 228 16.88 13.89 -5.01
N ILE A 229 17.06 13.50 -3.74
CA ILE A 229 17.51 14.42 -2.68
C ILE A 229 18.98 14.78 -2.90
N ASP A 230 19.88 13.80 -3.07
CA ASP A 230 21.33 14.02 -3.20
C ASP A 230 21.70 14.84 -4.44
N ALA A 231 20.99 14.68 -5.56
CA ALA A 231 21.20 15.45 -6.78
C ALA A 231 20.95 16.96 -6.59
N ARG A 232 20.05 17.34 -5.67
CA ARG A 232 19.70 18.73 -5.38
C ARG A 232 20.46 19.27 -4.16
N ARG A 233 20.74 18.39 -3.20
CA ARG A 233 21.45 18.70 -1.97
C ARG A 233 22.41 17.55 -1.68
N PRO A 234 23.69 17.66 -2.12
CA PRO A 234 24.68 16.62 -1.87
C PRO A 234 24.82 16.34 -0.38
N VAL A 235 24.48 15.11 0.02
CA VAL A 235 24.53 14.59 1.40
C VAL A 235 25.30 13.26 1.47
N LEU A 236 25.50 12.60 0.33
CA LEU A 236 26.25 11.37 0.22
C LEU A 236 27.72 11.63 -0.11
N THR A 237 28.59 10.82 0.47
CA THR A 237 29.99 10.69 0.04
C THR A 237 30.08 9.86 -1.24
N ASN A 238 31.19 9.97 -1.97
CA ASN A 238 31.43 9.16 -3.18
C ASN A 238 31.40 7.65 -2.89
N ALA A 239 31.95 7.22 -1.75
CA ALA A 239 31.91 5.82 -1.32
C ALA A 239 30.46 5.34 -1.09
N GLN A 240 29.62 6.18 -0.45
CA GLN A 240 28.21 5.86 -0.26
C GLN A 240 27.45 5.81 -1.59
N ARG A 241 27.66 6.77 -2.49
CA ARG A 241 27.07 6.76 -3.84
C ARG A 241 27.40 5.46 -4.59
N GLN A 242 28.66 5.03 -4.55
CA GLN A 242 29.10 3.80 -5.19
C GLN A 242 28.45 2.55 -4.56
N ALA A 243 28.43 2.46 -3.22
CA ALA A 243 27.84 1.33 -2.52
C ALA A 243 26.32 1.23 -2.73
N LEU A 244 25.60 2.34 -2.56
CA LEU A 244 24.16 2.44 -2.77
C LEU A 244 23.80 2.17 -4.24
N GLY A 245 24.56 2.70 -5.19
CA GLY A 245 24.38 2.46 -6.62
C GLY A 245 24.55 0.99 -6.99
N GLY A 246 25.58 0.33 -6.43
CA GLY A 246 25.78 -1.11 -6.60
C GLY A 246 24.62 -1.94 -6.06
N ALA A 247 24.08 -1.58 -4.90
CA ALA A 247 22.93 -2.24 -4.31
C ALA A 247 21.64 -2.02 -5.12
N LEU A 248 21.35 -0.78 -5.52
CA LEU A 248 20.21 -0.45 -6.37
C LEU A 248 20.26 -1.22 -7.70
N ARG A 249 21.41 -1.27 -8.36
CA ARG A 249 21.57 -2.05 -9.61
C ARG A 249 21.15 -3.50 -9.42
N ASP A 250 21.65 -4.15 -8.37
CA ASP A 250 21.40 -5.57 -8.14
C ASP A 250 19.92 -5.82 -7.74
N ALA A 251 19.31 -4.90 -6.99
CA ALA A 251 17.87 -4.92 -6.70
C ALA A 251 17.01 -4.72 -7.97
N LEU A 252 17.42 -3.82 -8.86
CA LEU A 252 16.74 -3.59 -10.15
C LEU A 252 16.88 -4.78 -11.11
N VAL A 253 18.02 -5.47 -11.10
CA VAL A 253 18.18 -6.74 -11.83
C VAL A 253 17.15 -7.76 -11.34
N PHE A 254 16.98 -7.88 -10.03
CA PHE A 254 15.98 -8.77 -9.45
C PHE A 254 14.54 -8.35 -9.80
N PHE A 255 14.20 -7.07 -9.64
CA PHE A 255 12.88 -6.54 -10.00
C PHE A 255 12.55 -6.78 -11.48
N LYS A 256 13.47 -6.47 -12.39
CA LYS A 256 13.28 -6.65 -13.84
C LYS A 256 13.11 -8.13 -14.21
N ALA A 257 13.89 -9.02 -13.61
CA ALA A 257 13.76 -10.46 -13.83
C ALA A 257 12.41 -11.04 -13.35
N ARG A 258 11.65 -10.29 -12.56
CA ARG A 258 10.37 -10.69 -11.99
C ARG A 258 9.18 -10.05 -12.69
N ILE A 259 9.40 -9.19 -13.66
CA ILE A 259 8.33 -8.63 -14.48
C ILE A 259 8.07 -9.57 -15.66
N THR A 260 6.82 -9.97 -15.82
CA THR A 260 6.34 -10.69 -17.01
C THR A 260 5.47 -9.76 -17.83
N LEU A 261 5.77 -9.62 -19.13
CA LEU A 261 4.93 -8.86 -20.06
C LEU A 261 4.08 -9.83 -20.88
N HIS A 262 2.80 -9.52 -21.05
CA HIS A 262 1.88 -10.31 -21.87
C HIS A 262 0.84 -9.44 -22.57
N ALA A 263 0.21 -9.97 -23.60
CA ALA A 263 -0.89 -9.29 -24.28
C ALA A 263 -2.12 -9.16 -23.36
N THR A 264 -2.78 -8.00 -23.39
CA THR A 264 -4.07 -7.77 -22.73
C THR A 264 -5.22 -7.68 -23.74
N PRO A 265 -6.49 -7.86 -23.32
CA PRO A 265 -7.62 -7.85 -24.25
C PRO A 265 -7.77 -6.54 -25.03
N VAL A 266 -7.82 -6.63 -26.37
CA VAL A 266 -7.94 -5.47 -27.28
C VAL A 266 -9.12 -4.58 -26.93
N ALA A 267 -10.27 -5.20 -26.62
CA ALA A 267 -11.52 -4.49 -26.31
C ALA A 267 -11.40 -3.47 -25.17
N ARG A 268 -10.45 -3.65 -24.23
CA ARG A 268 -10.31 -2.79 -23.04
C ARG A 268 -9.05 -1.95 -23.05
N THR A 269 -8.00 -2.40 -23.75
CA THR A 269 -6.66 -1.79 -23.63
C THR A 269 -6.06 -1.36 -24.97
N GLY A 270 -6.77 -1.57 -26.08
CA GLY A 270 -6.24 -1.33 -27.42
C GLY A 270 -5.09 -2.28 -27.79
N GLY A 271 -4.96 -3.41 -27.10
CA GLY A 271 -3.91 -4.40 -27.35
C GLY A 271 -2.57 -4.07 -26.68
N ALA A 272 -2.55 -3.13 -25.73
CA ALA A 272 -1.35 -2.81 -24.99
C ALA A 272 -0.78 -4.03 -24.22
N LEU A 273 0.53 -4.06 -24.02
CA LEU A 273 1.15 -5.03 -23.12
C LEU A 273 0.76 -4.75 -21.67
N GLY A 274 0.39 -5.80 -20.95
CA GLY A 274 0.19 -5.80 -19.51
C GLY A 274 1.44 -6.31 -18.80
N ALA A 275 1.74 -5.77 -17.62
CA ALA A 275 2.82 -6.23 -16.75
C ALA A 275 2.29 -6.96 -15.52
N ASP A 276 2.84 -8.15 -15.26
CA ASP A 276 2.67 -8.91 -14.02
C ASP A 276 3.98 -8.93 -13.22
N ILE A 277 3.89 -9.09 -11.91
CA ILE A 277 5.04 -9.14 -11.00
C ILE A 277 5.08 -10.47 -10.27
N ASP A 278 6.26 -11.09 -10.31
CA ASP A 278 6.57 -12.37 -9.65
C ASP A 278 5.60 -13.49 -10.08
N SER A 279 5.19 -13.47 -11.35
CA SER A 279 4.20 -14.38 -11.93
C SER A 279 4.61 -15.84 -11.74
N GLY A 280 3.75 -16.60 -11.07
CA GLY A 280 3.90 -18.02 -10.78
C GLY A 280 4.72 -18.35 -9.54
N TYR A 281 5.45 -17.42 -8.93
CA TYR A 281 6.25 -17.72 -7.74
C TYR A 281 5.37 -17.95 -6.50
N TRP A 282 4.18 -17.34 -6.44
CA TRP A 282 3.33 -17.34 -5.25
C TRP A 282 2.33 -18.50 -5.19
N ARG A 283 2.26 -19.33 -6.24
CA ARG A 283 1.23 -20.37 -6.46
C ARG A 283 1.18 -21.48 -5.39
N LEU A 284 2.27 -21.68 -4.65
CA LEU A 284 2.39 -22.73 -3.63
C LEU A 284 2.37 -22.18 -2.18
N LEU A 285 2.21 -20.88 -2.00
CA LEU A 285 2.10 -20.28 -0.67
C LEU A 285 0.77 -20.67 -0.02
N ALA A 286 0.77 -20.97 1.28
CA ALA A 286 -0.43 -21.38 2.03
C ALA A 286 -1.59 -20.38 1.88
N ASP A 287 -1.31 -19.08 2.03
CA ASP A 287 -2.28 -17.97 1.89
C ASP A 287 -2.99 -17.93 0.53
N ASN A 288 -2.40 -18.57 -0.48
CA ASN A 288 -2.81 -18.49 -1.88
C ASN A 288 -3.36 -19.81 -2.43
N ARG A 289 -3.50 -20.84 -1.59
CA ARG A 289 -3.97 -22.16 -2.02
C ARG A 289 -5.39 -22.17 -2.57
N TYR A 290 -6.17 -21.15 -2.24
CA TYR A 290 -7.54 -21.01 -2.70
C TYR A 290 -7.71 -20.02 -3.86
N ALA A 291 -6.61 -19.55 -4.46
CA ALA A 291 -6.64 -18.58 -5.56
C ALA A 291 -7.37 -19.07 -6.82
N GLY A 292 -7.50 -20.40 -7.00
CA GLY A 292 -8.26 -21.03 -8.07
C GLY A 292 -9.68 -21.45 -7.69
N TYR A 293 -10.13 -21.17 -6.46
CA TYR A 293 -11.48 -21.51 -6.01
C TYR A 293 -12.34 -20.24 -6.01
N ASP A 294 -13.35 -20.18 -6.88
CA ASP A 294 -14.25 -19.04 -7.10
C ASP A 294 -15.67 -19.24 -6.53
N GLY A 295 -15.89 -20.34 -5.81
CA GLY A 295 -17.18 -20.67 -5.21
C GLY A 295 -17.63 -19.62 -4.19
N ALA A 296 -18.93 -19.33 -4.14
CA ALA A 296 -19.50 -18.37 -3.19
C ALA A 296 -19.42 -18.84 -1.73
N THR A 297 -19.37 -20.16 -1.50
CA THR A 297 -19.28 -20.74 -0.15
C THR A 297 -17.85 -20.63 0.40
N PRO A 298 -17.67 -20.14 1.64
CA PRO A 298 -16.35 -20.03 2.26
C PRO A 298 -15.62 -21.38 2.35
N PRO A 299 -14.33 -21.46 1.94
CA PRO A 299 -13.54 -22.67 2.09
C PRO A 299 -13.20 -23.03 3.54
N ALA A 300 -13.35 -22.08 4.47
CA ALA A 300 -13.16 -22.27 5.90
C ALA A 300 -14.28 -21.59 6.69
N LEU A 301 -14.65 -22.20 7.82
CA LEU A 301 -15.58 -21.63 8.81
C LEU A 301 -14.91 -21.45 10.15
N CYS A 302 -15.29 -20.40 10.87
CA CYS A 302 -14.80 -20.14 12.23
C CYS A 302 -15.71 -20.81 13.25
N ALA A 303 -15.30 -21.99 13.71
CA ALA A 303 -16.05 -22.76 14.70
C ALA A 303 -15.55 -22.45 16.12
N VAL A 304 -16.51 -22.27 17.04
CA VAL A 304 -16.23 -22.16 18.48
C VAL A 304 -15.82 -23.54 19.00
N GLN A 305 -14.66 -23.61 19.64
CA GLN A 305 -14.14 -24.80 20.29
C GLN A 305 -14.72 -24.93 21.71
N PRO A 306 -14.66 -26.12 22.34
CA PRO A 306 -15.14 -26.32 23.71
C PRO A 306 -14.52 -25.39 24.77
N ASP A 307 -13.30 -24.89 24.50
CA ASP A 307 -12.60 -23.94 25.37
C ASP A 307 -12.96 -22.46 25.09
N GLY A 308 -13.96 -22.21 24.24
CA GLY A 308 -14.42 -20.87 23.87
C GLY A 308 -13.59 -20.19 22.78
N ARG A 309 -12.43 -20.74 22.39
CA ARG A 309 -11.62 -20.18 21.30
C ARG A 309 -12.24 -20.47 19.95
N ARG A 310 -12.00 -19.62 18.96
CA ARG A 310 -12.39 -19.89 17.57
C ARG A 310 -11.25 -20.56 16.82
N LYS A 311 -11.56 -21.59 16.04
CA LYS A 311 -10.60 -22.24 15.15
C LYS A 311 -11.20 -22.35 13.76
N ALA A 312 -10.37 -22.08 12.75
CA ALA A 312 -10.75 -22.29 11.37
C ALA A 312 -10.88 -23.79 11.07
N GLN A 313 -12.02 -24.17 10.51
CA GLN A 313 -12.32 -25.52 10.03
C GLN A 313 -12.46 -25.47 8.51
N LEU A 314 -11.57 -26.15 7.81
CA LEU A 314 -11.60 -26.24 6.35
C LEU A 314 -12.81 -27.06 5.92
N GLN A 315 -13.64 -26.47 5.07
CA GLN A 315 -14.75 -27.11 4.37
C GLN A 315 -14.31 -27.65 3.01
N VAL A 316 -13.32 -27.00 2.40
CA VAL A 316 -12.71 -27.41 1.13
C VAL A 316 -11.24 -27.71 1.38
N SER A 317 -10.77 -28.89 0.98
CA SER A 317 -9.35 -29.23 1.08
C SER A 317 -8.54 -28.40 0.09
N PRO A 318 -7.38 -27.82 0.48
CA PRO A 318 -6.53 -27.07 -0.44
C PRO A 318 -5.93 -27.95 -1.54
N ARG A 319 -5.99 -29.28 -1.41
CA ARG A 319 -5.56 -30.23 -2.45
C ARG A 319 -6.58 -30.37 -3.59
N ASP A 320 -7.84 -30.02 -3.32
CA ASP A 320 -8.92 -30.14 -4.30
C ASP A 320 -9.09 -28.83 -5.10
N VAL A 321 -8.35 -27.78 -4.73
CA VAL A 321 -8.36 -26.50 -5.44
C VAL A 321 -7.27 -26.48 -6.52
N PRO A 322 -7.62 -26.16 -7.78
CA PRO A 322 -6.63 -26.02 -8.83
C PRO A 322 -5.58 -24.95 -8.51
N VAL A 323 -4.30 -25.31 -8.68
CA VAL A 323 -3.21 -24.35 -8.59
C VAL A 323 -3.26 -23.41 -9.78
N VAL A 324 -3.20 -22.10 -9.54
CA VAL A 324 -3.11 -21.08 -10.59
C VAL A 324 -1.64 -20.93 -11.01
N PRO A 325 -1.22 -21.37 -12.22
CA PRO A 325 0.21 -21.47 -12.56
C PRO A 325 0.95 -20.12 -12.59
N GLY A 326 0.28 -19.06 -13.04
CA GLY A 326 0.82 -17.70 -13.14
C GLY A 326 0.52 -16.82 -11.93
N LEU A 327 0.26 -17.40 -10.75
CA LEU A 327 -0.08 -16.61 -9.57
C LEU A 327 1.12 -15.83 -9.05
N GLY A 328 1.01 -14.49 -9.10
CA GLY A 328 1.95 -13.55 -8.50
C GLY A 328 1.32 -12.82 -7.32
N TRP A 329 1.60 -11.52 -7.23
CA TRP A 329 1.09 -10.66 -6.16
C TRP A 329 -0.43 -10.55 -6.16
N ASP A 330 -1.02 -10.31 -4.99
CA ASP A 330 -2.39 -9.83 -4.87
C ASP A 330 -2.49 -8.31 -5.08
N ILE A 331 -3.70 -7.83 -5.38
CA ILE A 331 -3.96 -6.41 -5.66
C ILE A 331 -3.66 -5.51 -4.44
N SER A 332 -3.72 -6.04 -3.22
CA SER A 332 -3.42 -5.26 -2.00
C SER A 332 -1.92 -5.06 -1.80
N HIS A 333 -1.08 -6.01 -2.22
CA HIS A 333 0.37 -5.85 -2.26
C HIS A 333 0.80 -4.97 -3.43
N ALA A 334 0.23 -5.20 -4.62
CA ALA A 334 0.57 -4.50 -5.86
C ALA A 334 0.41 -2.98 -5.81
N ARG A 335 -0.35 -2.43 -4.85
CA ARG A 335 -0.50 -0.98 -4.67
C ARG A 335 0.84 -0.28 -4.45
N ARG A 336 1.83 -0.98 -3.88
CA ARG A 336 3.19 -0.45 -3.65
C ARG A 336 3.92 -0.13 -4.95
N LEU A 337 3.54 -0.76 -6.07
CA LEU A 337 4.09 -0.46 -7.39
C LEU A 337 3.75 0.97 -7.83
N VAL A 338 2.63 1.54 -7.39
CA VAL A 338 2.26 2.93 -7.71
C VAL A 338 3.37 3.88 -7.25
N HIS A 339 3.77 3.76 -5.98
CA HIS A 339 4.79 4.62 -5.37
C HIS A 339 6.19 4.33 -5.92
N ALA A 340 6.61 3.05 -5.92
CA ALA A 340 7.96 2.69 -6.36
C ALA A 340 8.22 3.03 -7.84
N LEU A 341 7.21 2.87 -8.71
CA LEU A 341 7.35 3.23 -10.12
C LEU A 341 7.33 4.75 -10.33
N ALA A 342 6.56 5.51 -9.55
CA ALA A 342 6.62 6.97 -9.58
C ALA A 342 8.01 7.46 -9.13
N ALA A 343 8.52 6.96 -7.99
CA ALA A 343 9.84 7.31 -7.49
C ALA A 343 10.96 7.03 -8.51
N LEU A 344 10.91 5.88 -9.20
CA LEU A 344 11.86 5.54 -10.27
C LEU A 344 11.78 6.48 -11.48
N ASP A 345 10.58 6.89 -11.87
CA ASP A 345 10.37 7.75 -13.04
C ASP A 345 10.76 9.20 -12.74
N ASP A 346 10.25 9.74 -11.63
CA ASP A 346 10.48 11.12 -11.19
C ASP A 346 11.95 11.40 -10.84
N ASN A 347 12.69 10.36 -10.43
CA ASN A 347 14.11 10.45 -10.07
C ASN A 347 15.04 9.79 -11.08
N ARG A 348 14.57 9.41 -12.27
CA ARG A 348 15.37 8.69 -13.27
C ARG A 348 16.71 9.36 -13.56
N GLN A 349 16.70 10.66 -13.85
CA GLN A 349 17.92 11.41 -14.16
C GLN A 349 18.85 11.52 -12.94
N ALA A 350 18.27 11.71 -11.75
CA ALA A 350 19.03 11.77 -10.50
C ALA A 350 19.72 10.43 -10.18
N ILE A 351 19.03 9.31 -10.40
CA ILE A 351 19.61 7.96 -10.26
C ILE A 351 20.83 7.78 -11.16
N GLN A 352 20.73 8.19 -12.43
CA GLN A 352 21.85 8.09 -13.37
C GLN A 352 23.03 8.96 -12.92
N ALA A 353 22.77 10.19 -12.50
CA ALA A 353 23.80 11.14 -12.10
C ALA A 353 24.47 10.76 -10.76
N VAL A 354 23.68 10.44 -9.73
CA VAL A 354 24.18 10.19 -8.36
C VAL A 354 24.83 8.82 -8.24
N TYR A 355 24.24 7.78 -8.85
CA TYR A 355 24.72 6.40 -8.71
C TYR A 355 25.53 5.92 -9.91
N ALA A 356 25.74 6.75 -10.94
CA ALA A 356 26.42 6.39 -12.18
C ALA A 356 25.83 5.11 -12.84
N LEU A 357 24.50 4.94 -12.76
CA LEU A 357 23.83 3.81 -13.38
C LEU A 357 23.49 4.11 -14.85
N ALA A 358 23.80 3.15 -15.71
CA ALA A 358 23.43 3.21 -17.12
C ALA A 358 21.91 3.08 -17.32
N LEU A 359 21.41 3.64 -18.41
CA LEU A 359 19.96 3.72 -18.69
C LEU A 359 19.32 2.32 -18.85
N ASP A 360 20.06 1.36 -19.40
CA ASP A 360 19.65 -0.01 -19.63
C ASP A 360 19.46 -0.82 -18.34
N VAL A 361 20.10 -0.41 -17.24
CA VAL A 361 19.87 -0.98 -15.90
C VAL A 361 18.47 -0.65 -15.39
N LEU A 362 17.99 0.57 -15.65
CA LEU A 362 16.69 1.03 -15.17
C LEU A 362 15.54 0.30 -15.87
N PRO A 363 14.37 0.13 -15.22
CA PRO A 363 13.17 -0.36 -15.89
C PRO A 363 12.76 0.59 -17.02
N ALA A 364 12.04 0.07 -18.02
CA ALA A 364 11.53 0.87 -19.13
C ALA A 364 10.59 1.97 -18.61
N GLN A 365 10.66 3.17 -19.21
CA GLN A 365 9.82 4.32 -18.79
C GLN A 365 8.32 4.05 -18.94
N ASN A 366 7.92 3.22 -19.89
CA ASN A 366 6.53 2.84 -20.11
C ASN A 366 6.04 1.67 -19.24
N LEU A 367 6.85 1.17 -18.30
CA LEU A 367 6.44 0.09 -17.40
C LEU A 367 5.18 0.42 -16.57
N PRO A 368 4.99 1.64 -16.02
CA PRO A 368 3.76 1.99 -15.30
C PRO A 368 2.51 1.89 -16.19
N GLN A 369 2.64 2.25 -17.47
CA GLN A 369 1.55 2.09 -18.44
C GLN A 369 1.20 0.61 -18.65
N ALA A 370 2.18 -0.30 -18.64
CA ALA A 370 1.92 -1.73 -18.75
C ALA A 370 1.23 -2.29 -17.49
N PHE A 371 1.58 -1.84 -16.29
CA PHE A 371 0.84 -2.20 -15.07
C PHE A 371 -0.59 -1.62 -15.08
N ALA A 372 -0.79 -0.38 -15.53
CA ALA A 372 -2.11 0.19 -15.70
C ALA A 372 -2.96 -0.59 -16.72
N ALA A 373 -2.35 -1.04 -17.82
CA ALA A 373 -3.01 -1.89 -18.80
C ALA A 373 -3.40 -3.26 -18.23
N GLN A 374 -2.58 -3.85 -17.35
CA GLN A 374 -2.91 -5.10 -16.66
C GLN A 374 -4.12 -4.93 -15.73
N LEU A 375 -4.15 -3.85 -14.95
CA LEU A 375 -5.27 -3.52 -14.06
C LEU A 375 -6.59 -3.45 -14.83
N VAL A 376 -6.62 -2.74 -15.97
CA VAL A 376 -7.80 -2.62 -16.83
C VAL A 376 -8.12 -3.92 -17.58
N GLY A 377 -7.08 -4.60 -18.07
CA GLY A 377 -7.22 -5.72 -18.99
C GLY A 377 -7.60 -7.05 -18.33
N LYS A 378 -7.08 -7.32 -17.12
CA LYS A 378 -7.26 -8.63 -16.45
C LYS A 378 -7.78 -8.56 -15.02
N VAL A 379 -7.53 -7.46 -14.30
CA VAL A 379 -7.90 -7.37 -12.87
C VAL A 379 -9.30 -6.79 -12.71
N TRP A 380 -9.65 -5.72 -13.44
CA TRP A 380 -11.00 -5.14 -13.43
C TRP A 380 -12.01 -6.05 -14.13
N ASN A 381 -13.21 -6.18 -13.54
CA ASN A 381 -14.30 -6.99 -14.08
C ASN A 381 -14.86 -6.47 -15.42
N GLY A 382 -14.64 -5.20 -15.76
CA GLY A 382 -15.19 -4.57 -16.96
C GLY A 382 -16.52 -3.85 -16.75
N ASP A 383 -17.05 -3.86 -15.53
CA ASP A 383 -18.27 -3.15 -15.18
C ASP A 383 -17.95 -1.75 -14.67
N ARG A 384 -18.44 -0.73 -15.37
CA ARG A 384 -18.27 0.68 -15.00
C ARG A 384 -19.24 1.13 -13.91
N GLN A 385 -20.38 0.47 -13.77
CA GLN A 385 -21.41 0.81 -12.78
C GLN A 385 -21.08 0.19 -11.43
N HIS A 386 -20.61 -1.06 -11.44
CA HIS A 386 -20.22 -1.82 -10.26
C HIS A 386 -18.77 -2.34 -10.41
N PRO A 387 -17.78 -1.43 -10.34
CA PRO A 387 -16.40 -1.82 -10.54
C PRO A 387 -15.94 -2.77 -9.45
N LEU A 388 -15.47 -3.95 -9.85
CA LEU A 388 -14.85 -4.94 -8.98
C LEU A 388 -13.49 -5.34 -9.54
N PHE A 389 -12.60 -5.75 -8.64
CA PHE A 389 -11.22 -6.07 -8.97
C PHE A 389 -10.84 -7.43 -8.43
N ALA A 390 -10.25 -8.24 -9.29
CA ALA A 390 -9.80 -9.57 -8.94
C ALA A 390 -8.80 -9.51 -7.78
N ASN A 391 -8.87 -10.49 -6.87
CA ASN A 391 -7.98 -10.53 -5.71
C ASN A 391 -6.50 -10.58 -6.12
N TYR A 392 -6.17 -11.22 -7.25
CA TYR A 392 -4.80 -11.39 -7.71
C TYR A 392 -4.48 -10.55 -8.95
N TRP A 393 -3.25 -10.03 -8.99
CA TRP A 393 -2.78 -9.17 -10.07
C TRP A 393 -2.76 -9.85 -11.44
N SER A 394 -2.61 -11.17 -11.46
CA SER A 394 -2.71 -12.00 -12.67
C SER A 394 -4.11 -12.02 -13.30
N GLY A 395 -5.14 -11.58 -12.56
CA GLY A 395 -6.56 -11.67 -12.90
C GLY A 395 -7.27 -12.87 -12.26
N ALA A 396 -6.55 -13.75 -11.57
CA ALA A 396 -7.18 -14.80 -10.77
C ALA A 396 -8.01 -14.16 -9.65
N ASN A 397 -9.19 -14.73 -9.39
CA ASN A 397 -10.17 -14.13 -8.48
C ASN A 397 -10.70 -15.12 -7.45
N GLY A 398 -9.94 -16.14 -7.10
CA GLY A 398 -10.34 -17.05 -6.02
C GLY A 398 -10.16 -16.45 -4.63
N TRP A 399 -10.49 -17.26 -3.62
CA TRP A 399 -10.38 -16.86 -2.22
C TRP A 399 -8.93 -16.63 -1.79
N TYR A 400 -8.73 -15.62 -0.94
CA TYR A 400 -7.41 -15.22 -0.41
C TYR A 400 -7.36 -15.35 1.11
N ARG A 401 -6.20 -15.77 1.66
CA ARG A 401 -5.95 -15.89 3.11
C ARG A 401 -7.02 -16.70 3.87
N VAL A 402 -7.43 -17.81 3.28
CA VAL A 402 -8.34 -18.76 3.93
C VAL A 402 -7.69 -19.32 5.20
N ALA A 403 -8.43 -19.31 6.31
CA ALA A 403 -7.98 -19.81 7.61
C ALA A 403 -6.69 -19.14 8.13
N TYR A 404 -6.41 -17.91 7.69
CA TYR A 404 -5.22 -17.16 8.11
C TYR A 404 -5.26 -16.82 9.60
N ASP A 405 -4.15 -17.05 10.28
CA ASP A 405 -3.87 -16.61 11.65
C ASP A 405 -2.42 -16.13 11.73
N ASN A 406 -2.24 -14.90 12.20
CA ASN A 406 -0.92 -14.28 12.39
C ASN A 406 -0.36 -14.49 13.81
N GLY A 407 -0.87 -15.49 14.53
CA GLY A 407 -0.49 -15.80 15.91
C GLY A 407 -1.27 -15.00 16.95
N THR A 408 -2.39 -14.36 16.55
CA THR A 408 -3.27 -13.61 17.46
C THR A 408 -4.50 -14.42 17.89
N ALA A 409 -4.61 -15.67 17.45
CA ALA A 409 -5.78 -16.54 17.66
C ALA A 409 -7.08 -15.95 17.09
N TYR A 410 -6.96 -15.01 16.14
CA TYR A 410 -8.07 -14.51 15.35
C TYR A 410 -8.43 -15.55 14.28
N CYS A 411 -9.71 -15.72 14.01
CA CYS A 411 -10.19 -16.66 12.98
C CYS A 411 -10.81 -15.90 11.82
N GLU A 412 -10.26 -16.10 10.62
CA GLU A 412 -10.81 -15.58 9.35
C GLU A 412 -11.16 -16.72 8.39
N ALA A 413 -12.35 -16.63 7.78
CA ALA A 413 -12.75 -17.52 6.68
C ALA A 413 -11.94 -17.29 5.39
N GLY A 414 -11.31 -16.11 5.27
CA GLY A 414 -10.65 -15.62 4.07
C GLY A 414 -11.46 -14.52 3.38
N ARG A 415 -10.87 -13.94 2.35
CA ARG A 415 -11.48 -12.93 1.48
C ARG A 415 -12.10 -13.64 0.27
N PRO A 416 -13.39 -13.44 -0.02
CA PRO A 416 -14.05 -14.05 -1.19
C PRO A 416 -13.52 -13.46 -2.50
N PRO A 417 -13.90 -14.00 -3.67
CA PRO A 417 -13.74 -13.35 -4.96
C PRO A 417 -14.15 -11.87 -4.90
N PHE A 418 -13.33 -10.99 -5.47
CA PHE A 418 -13.44 -9.53 -5.39
C PHE A 418 -13.33 -8.92 -3.98
N GLY A 419 -13.02 -9.71 -2.96
CA GLY A 419 -12.94 -9.29 -1.56
C GLY A 419 -11.78 -8.36 -1.22
N LEU A 420 -10.86 -8.10 -2.17
CA LEU A 420 -9.81 -7.09 -2.08
C LEU A 420 -10.06 -5.86 -2.97
N SER A 421 -11.28 -5.66 -3.48
CA SER A 421 -11.60 -4.53 -4.37
C SER A 421 -11.33 -3.16 -3.73
N ASP A 422 -11.42 -3.04 -2.41
CA ASP A 422 -11.07 -1.84 -1.65
C ASP A 422 -9.63 -1.36 -1.87
N SER A 423 -8.73 -2.27 -2.25
CA SER A 423 -7.35 -1.96 -2.61
C SER A 423 -7.27 -1.06 -3.85
N PHE A 424 -8.26 -1.09 -4.75
CA PHE A 424 -8.32 -0.15 -5.87
C PHE A 424 -8.48 1.29 -5.39
N ALA A 425 -9.45 1.53 -4.51
CA ALA A 425 -9.75 2.86 -3.97
C ALA A 425 -8.63 3.37 -3.06
N THR A 426 -8.04 2.49 -2.25
CA THR A 426 -7.09 2.87 -1.21
C THR A 426 -5.62 2.79 -1.66
N GLY A 427 -5.34 2.12 -2.78
CA GLY A 427 -3.98 1.82 -3.23
C GLY A 427 -3.34 2.85 -4.17
N GLY A 428 -4.00 3.98 -4.44
CA GLY A 428 -3.44 5.02 -5.31
C GLY A 428 -3.49 4.71 -6.82
N TYR A 429 -4.04 3.56 -7.22
CA TYR A 429 -4.14 3.12 -8.62
C TYR A 429 -4.84 4.13 -9.55
N ILE A 430 -5.73 4.95 -9.01
CA ILE A 430 -6.46 5.97 -9.78
C ILE A 430 -5.51 7.02 -10.38
N SER A 431 -4.35 7.26 -9.75
CA SER A 431 -3.31 8.15 -10.30
C SER A 431 -2.74 7.67 -11.65
N TRP A 432 -2.98 6.40 -12.03
CA TRP A 432 -2.66 5.89 -13.36
C TRP A 432 -3.70 6.27 -14.43
N ALA A 433 -4.69 7.10 -14.11
CA ALA A 433 -5.62 7.65 -15.08
C ALA A 433 -4.90 8.40 -16.23
N ARG A 434 -3.76 9.04 -15.95
CA ARG A 434 -2.84 9.58 -16.98
C ARG A 434 -2.42 8.58 -18.07
N TYR A 435 -2.38 7.29 -17.74
CA TYR A 435 -2.08 6.21 -18.70
C TYR A 435 -3.34 5.54 -19.24
N ARG A 436 -4.38 5.41 -18.40
CA ARG A 436 -5.64 4.74 -18.70
C ARG A 436 -6.81 5.53 -18.09
N PRO A 437 -7.41 6.48 -18.84
CA PRO A 437 -8.44 7.40 -18.31
C PRO A 437 -9.63 6.72 -17.63
N VAL A 438 -9.99 5.50 -18.06
CA VAL A 438 -11.05 4.70 -17.44
C VAL A 438 -10.82 4.51 -15.93
N LEU A 439 -9.58 4.41 -15.44
CA LEU A 439 -9.31 4.27 -14.00
C LEU A 439 -9.83 5.48 -13.20
N GLY A 440 -9.73 6.68 -13.76
CA GLY A 440 -10.31 7.90 -13.19
C GLY A 440 -11.84 7.91 -13.23
N GLU A 441 -12.44 7.35 -14.28
CA GLU A 441 -13.90 7.14 -14.36
C GLU A 441 -14.39 6.17 -13.28
N LEU A 442 -13.72 5.03 -13.09
CA LEU A 442 -14.07 4.05 -12.06
C LEU A 442 -13.94 4.64 -10.65
N GLY A 443 -12.88 5.40 -10.38
CA GLY A 443 -12.69 6.10 -9.11
C GLY A 443 -13.82 7.09 -8.82
N ARG A 444 -14.19 7.92 -9.80
CA ARG A 444 -15.30 8.88 -9.65
C ARG A 444 -16.65 8.18 -9.46
N GLN A 445 -16.90 7.07 -10.15
CA GLN A 445 -18.09 6.27 -9.92
C GLN A 445 -18.16 5.78 -8.47
N LEU A 446 -17.08 5.20 -7.94
CA LEU A 446 -17.03 4.74 -6.54
C LEU A 446 -17.26 5.87 -5.54
N TYR A 447 -16.69 7.05 -5.80
CA TYR A 447 -16.95 8.25 -5.00
C TYR A 447 -18.45 8.59 -4.99
N HIS A 448 -19.09 8.64 -6.17
CA HIS A 448 -20.52 8.96 -6.26
C HIS A 448 -21.42 7.91 -5.58
N MET A 449 -21.11 6.62 -5.75
CA MET A 449 -21.84 5.54 -5.08
C MET A 449 -21.75 5.65 -3.56
N ALA A 450 -20.56 5.93 -3.02
CA ALA A 450 -20.33 6.10 -1.58
C ALA A 450 -21.08 7.30 -0.98
N GLN A 451 -21.35 8.33 -1.79
CA GLN A 451 -22.11 9.52 -1.39
C GLN A 451 -23.61 9.42 -1.72
N SER A 452 -24.04 8.33 -2.37
CA SER A 452 -25.43 8.16 -2.78
C SER A 452 -26.33 7.81 -1.59
N GLY A 453 -27.60 8.23 -1.68
CA GLY A 453 -28.67 7.76 -0.81
C GLY A 453 -29.30 6.43 -1.26
N SER A 454 -28.79 5.82 -2.34
CA SER A 454 -29.36 4.59 -2.93
C SER A 454 -29.03 3.38 -2.06
N GLY A 455 -30.05 2.60 -1.69
CA GLY A 455 -29.86 1.37 -0.91
C GLY A 455 -28.97 0.33 -1.63
N ALA A 456 -29.06 0.25 -2.96
CA ALA A 456 -28.26 -0.66 -3.77
C ALA A 456 -26.77 -0.26 -3.79
N ASP A 457 -26.49 1.03 -4.02
CA ASP A 457 -25.12 1.56 -4.02
C ASP A 457 -24.48 1.42 -2.64
N GLN A 458 -25.24 1.71 -1.57
CA GLN A 458 -24.73 1.53 -0.21
C GLN A 458 -24.47 0.06 0.13
N ALA A 459 -25.32 -0.87 -0.33
CA ALA A 459 -25.08 -2.31 -0.13
C ALA A 459 -23.80 -2.76 -0.86
N PHE A 460 -23.62 -2.31 -2.12
CA PHE A 460 -22.42 -2.60 -2.89
C PHE A 460 -21.15 -2.04 -2.23
N ILE A 461 -21.16 -0.77 -1.82
CA ILE A 461 -20.02 -0.13 -1.14
C ILE A 461 -19.73 -0.81 0.19
N ARG A 462 -20.74 -1.17 0.99
CA ARG A 462 -20.52 -1.91 2.25
C ARG A 462 -19.86 -3.27 2.01
N GLN A 463 -20.24 -3.96 0.94
CA GLN A 463 -19.73 -5.28 0.63
C GLN A 463 -18.27 -5.26 0.14
N TYR A 464 -17.92 -4.36 -0.78
CA TYR A 464 -16.63 -4.41 -1.48
C TYR A 464 -15.67 -3.26 -1.13
N TYR A 465 -16.18 -2.19 -0.55
CA TYR A 465 -15.46 -0.93 -0.26
C TYR A 465 -15.80 -0.41 1.14
N GLY A 466 -16.08 -1.31 2.09
CA GLY A 466 -16.78 -1.00 3.35
C GLY A 466 -16.10 0.08 4.21
N GLY A 467 -14.80 0.29 4.05
CA GLY A 467 -14.06 1.40 4.67
C GLY A 467 -14.67 2.78 4.37
N LEU A 468 -15.23 2.98 3.17
CA LEU A 468 -15.87 4.25 2.78
C LEU A 468 -17.15 4.55 3.56
N LEU A 469 -17.82 3.51 4.07
CA LEU A 469 -19.04 3.62 4.87
C LEU A 469 -18.83 3.09 6.30
N ALA A 470 -17.59 3.05 6.78
CA ALA A 470 -17.28 2.51 8.09
C ALA A 470 -18.03 3.27 9.20
N ILE A 471 -18.51 2.51 10.19
CA ILE A 471 -19.20 3.05 11.38
C ILE A 471 -18.18 3.80 12.25
N SER A 472 -16.98 3.22 12.42
CA SER A 472 -15.87 3.90 13.07
C SER A 472 -15.51 5.15 12.26
N ALA A 473 -15.66 6.30 12.92
CA ALA A 473 -15.35 7.57 12.31
C ALA A 473 -13.87 7.63 11.88
N ASP A 474 -12.97 7.02 12.64
CA ASP A 474 -11.53 6.96 12.32
C ASP A 474 -11.28 6.08 11.10
N SER A 475 -11.85 4.87 11.06
CA SER A 475 -11.69 3.98 9.90
C SER A 475 -12.24 4.59 8.61
N ARG A 476 -13.36 5.31 8.71
CA ARG A 476 -13.93 6.04 7.57
C ARG A 476 -13.03 7.17 7.11
N MET A 477 -12.54 7.98 8.05
CA MET A 477 -11.63 9.09 7.76
C MET A 477 -10.33 8.60 7.11
N LEU A 478 -9.72 7.53 7.63
CA LEU A 478 -8.48 6.98 7.06
C LEU A 478 -8.72 6.46 5.65
N THR A 479 -9.83 5.75 5.41
CA THR A 479 -10.18 5.28 4.05
C THR A 479 -10.39 6.45 3.09
N GLN A 480 -11.04 7.53 3.53
CA GLN A 480 -11.20 8.75 2.74
C GLN A 480 -9.87 9.44 2.45
N LEU A 481 -8.96 9.54 3.42
CA LEU A 481 -7.61 10.09 3.23
C LEU A 481 -6.70 9.20 2.37
N MET A 482 -6.99 7.91 2.23
CA MET A 482 -6.32 7.07 1.23
C MET A 482 -6.93 7.25 -0.16
N PHE A 483 -8.25 7.42 -0.25
CA PHE A 483 -8.99 7.40 -1.52
C PHE A 483 -9.06 8.77 -2.20
N TRP A 484 -9.58 9.79 -1.52
CA TRP A 484 -9.84 11.10 -2.11
C TRP A 484 -8.60 11.75 -2.74
N PRO A 485 -7.41 11.67 -2.12
CA PRO A 485 -6.21 12.22 -2.75
C PRO A 485 -5.92 11.62 -4.12
N SER A 486 -6.24 10.35 -4.37
CA SER A 486 -5.97 9.72 -5.66
C SER A 486 -6.93 10.16 -6.78
N LEU A 487 -8.07 10.78 -6.44
CA LEU A 487 -9.07 11.28 -7.40
C LEU A 487 -8.74 12.68 -7.93
N ILE A 488 -7.91 13.44 -7.23
CA ILE A 488 -7.72 14.87 -7.48
C ILE A 488 -6.58 15.08 -8.48
N GLY A 489 -6.83 15.73 -9.62
CA GLY A 489 -5.82 16.05 -10.64
C GLY A 489 -5.18 14.81 -11.27
N ALA A 490 -5.89 13.68 -11.28
CA ALA A 490 -5.44 12.38 -11.80
C ALA A 490 -5.65 12.21 -13.30
#